data_AF-A0A1S2W6I5-F1
#
_entry.id   AF-A0A1S2W6I5-F1
#
_cell.length_a   1.000
_cell.length_b   1.000
_cell.length_c   1.000
_cell.angle_alpha   90.00
_cell.angle_beta   90.00
_cell.angle_gamma   90.00
#
_symmetry.space_group_name_H-M   'P 1'
#
loop_
_entity.id
_entity.type
_entity.pdbx_description
1 polymer ?
#
loop_
_entity_poly.entity_id
_entity_poly.type
_entity_poly.pdbx_seq_one_letter_code
_entity_poly.pdbx_strand_id
1 'polypeptide(L)'
;MDQNRSEALKGLAAELQHVNETLTPLEALTWVEVLWEDFEATLARAGEKYQGEAVAVRFVQQQIKQHGAMLHRFNTTNEKFKHLMIGRDSQSFN
;
A
#
# COMPACT_ATOMS: atom_id res chain seq x y z
N MET A 1 -3.24 -13.17 -13.72
CA MET A 1 -3.04 -11.89 -13.04
C MET A 1 -4.26 -11.05 -13.38
N ASP A 2 -5.21 -10.95 -12.45
CA ASP A 2 -6.47 -10.22 -12.63
C ASP A 2 -6.21 -8.77 -13.05
N GLN A 3 -6.70 -8.42 -14.24
CA GLN A 3 -6.46 -7.12 -14.87
C GLN A 3 -7.06 -5.98 -14.02
N ASN A 4 -8.20 -6.22 -13.37
CA ASN A 4 -8.88 -5.28 -12.49
C ASN A 4 -8.04 -4.86 -11.27
N ARG A 5 -7.42 -5.82 -10.56
CA ARG A 5 -6.56 -5.53 -9.41
C ARG A 5 -5.39 -4.64 -9.82
N SER A 6 -4.74 -4.98 -10.92
CA SER A 6 -3.56 -4.24 -11.41
C SER A 6 -3.90 -2.78 -11.73
N GLU A 7 -5.07 -2.52 -12.30
CA GLU A 7 -5.56 -1.17 -12.58
C GLU A 7 -5.94 -0.42 -11.30
N ALA A 8 -6.61 -1.10 -10.36
CA ALA A 8 -6.96 -0.53 -9.05
C ALA A 8 -5.72 -0.12 -8.25
N LEU A 9 -4.71 -1.00 -8.19
CA LEU A 9 -3.45 -0.72 -7.49
C LEU A 9 -2.74 0.52 -8.06
N LYS A 10 -2.70 0.66 -9.39
CA LYS A 10 -2.11 1.85 -10.04
C LYS A 10 -2.87 3.14 -9.70
N GLY A 11 -4.20 3.10 -9.71
CA GLY A 11 -5.03 4.25 -9.36
C GLY A 11 -4.82 4.68 -7.91
N LEU A 12 -4.80 3.71 -6.99
CA LEU A 12 -4.54 3.95 -5.57
C LEU A 12 -3.11 4.44 -5.32
N ALA A 13 -2.12 3.92 -6.05
CA ALA A 13 -0.73 4.35 -5.94
C ALA A 13 -0.57 5.81 -6.37
N ALA A 14 -1.25 6.22 -7.45
CA ALA A 14 -1.27 7.61 -7.89
C ALA A 14 -1.94 8.52 -6.85
N GLU A 15 -3.04 8.08 -6.23
CA GLU A 15 -3.70 8.82 -5.13
C GLU A 15 -2.76 8.97 -3.93
N LEU A 16 -2.08 7.88 -3.53
CA LEU A 16 -1.12 7.91 -2.43
C LEU A 16 0.05 8.85 -2.70
N GLN A 17 0.58 8.84 -3.93
CA GLN A 17 1.67 9.73 -4.32
C GLN A 17 1.23 11.20 -4.29
N HIS A 18 -0.02 11.49 -4.67
CA HIS A 18 -0.56 12.84 -4.58
C HIS A 18 -0.70 13.31 -3.12
N VAL A 19 -1.04 12.40 -2.20
CA VAL A 19 -1.11 12.68 -0.77
C VAL A 19 0.28 12.79 -0.11
N ASN A 20 1.27 12.08 -0.65
CA ASN A 20 2.62 12.01 -0.10
C ASN A 20 3.67 12.01 -1.21
N GLU A 21 4.06 13.22 -1.61
CA GLU A 21 5.07 13.48 -2.64
C GLU A 21 6.49 13.00 -2.24
N THR A 22 6.68 12.57 -0.99
CA THR A 22 7.96 12.00 -0.53
C THR A 22 8.12 10.54 -0.98
N LEU A 23 7.01 9.87 -1.36
CA LEU A 23 7.06 8.50 -1.87
C LEU A 23 7.40 8.50 -3.35
N THR A 24 8.36 7.67 -3.74
CA THR A 24 8.58 7.33 -5.14
C THR A 24 7.36 6.56 -5.70
N PRO A 25 7.15 6.56 -7.02
CA PRO A 25 6.05 5.80 -7.63
C PRO A 25 6.07 4.31 -7.25
N LEU A 26 7.27 3.74 -7.14
CA LEU A 26 7.44 2.35 -6.73
C LEU A 26 7.03 2.15 -5.27
N GLU A 27 7.51 3.00 -4.34
CA GLU A 27 7.11 2.93 -2.94
C GLU A 27 5.59 3.07 -2.76
N ALA A 28 4.97 4.02 -3.47
CA ALA A 28 3.52 4.20 -3.41
C ALA A 28 2.76 2.95 -3.87
N LEU A 29 3.21 2.32 -4.95
CA LEU A 29 2.63 1.05 -5.42
C LEU A 29 2.79 -0.05 -4.38
N THR A 30 3.99 -0.22 -3.82
CA THR A 30 4.23 -1.30 -2.86
C THR A 30 3.46 -1.10 -1.56
N TRP A 31 3.29 0.14 -1.09
CA TRP A 31 2.42 0.44 0.05
C TRP A 31 0.96 0.04 -0.20
N VAL A 32 0.45 0.34 -1.40
CA VAL A 32 -0.92 0.00 -1.78
C VAL A 32 -1.10 -1.51 -1.90
N GLU A 33 -0.14 -2.23 -2.48
CA GLU A 33 -0.13 -3.70 -2.54
C GLU A 33 -0.19 -4.32 -1.15
N VAL A 34 0.65 -3.82 -0.24
CA VAL A 34 0.71 -4.27 1.15
C VAL A 34 -0.60 -4.05 1.89
N LEU A 35 -1.20 -2.86 1.77
CA LEU A 35 -2.48 -2.54 2.42
C LEU A 35 -3.60 -3.44 1.90
N TRP A 36 -3.57 -3.76 0.61
CA TRP A 36 -4.53 -4.66 0.01
C TRP A 36 -4.37 -6.10 0.51
N GLU A 37 -3.14 -6.62 0.52
CA GLU A 37 -2.86 -7.97 1.02
C GLU A 37 -3.18 -8.13 2.51
N ASP A 38 -2.94 -7.09 3.32
CA ASP A 38 -3.30 -7.07 4.74
C ASP A 38 -4.83 -7.14 4.94
N PHE A 39 -5.58 -6.44 4.09
CA PHE A 39 -7.03 -6.53 4.06
C PHE A 39 -7.52 -7.93 3.67
N GLU A 40 -6.97 -8.52 2.59
CA GLU A 40 -7.28 -9.88 2.14
C GLU A 40 -6.99 -10.92 3.24
N ALA A 41 -5.84 -10.78 3.92
CA ALA A 41 -5.45 -11.64 5.04
C ALA A 41 -6.39 -11.48 6.24
N THR A 42 -6.83 -10.25 6.54
CA THR A 42 -7.77 -9.98 7.64
C THR A 42 -9.14 -10.62 7.38
N LEU A 43 -9.67 -10.49 6.16
CA LEU A 43 -10.93 -11.15 5.77
C LEU A 43 -10.84 -12.67 5.85
N ALA A 44 -9.75 -13.24 5.34
CA ALA A 44 -9.51 -14.69 5.41
C ALA A 44 -9.49 -15.19 6.88
N ARG A 45 -8.93 -14.40 7.81
CA ARG A 45 -8.92 -14.73 9.24
C ARG A 45 -10.28 -14.56 9.91
N ALA A 46 -11.09 -13.58 9.48
CA ALA A 46 -12.43 -13.35 10.00
C ALA A 46 -13.45 -14.42 9.54
N GLY A 47 -13.06 -15.30 8.60
CA GLY A 47 -13.98 -16.27 7.98
C GLY A 47 -15.08 -15.60 7.15
N GLU A 48 -14.92 -14.32 6.84
CA GLU A 48 -15.88 -13.52 6.09
C GLU A 48 -15.68 -13.78 4.59
N LYS A 49 -16.78 -13.90 3.84
CA LYS A 49 -16.68 -14.01 2.38
C LYS A 49 -16.09 -12.71 1.85
N TYR A 50 -15.01 -12.82 1.07
CA TYR A 50 -14.46 -11.70 0.32
C TYR A 50 -15.58 -11.03 -0.48
N GLN A 51 -15.93 -9.80 -0.08
CA GLN A 51 -17.06 -9.05 -0.66
C GLN A 51 -16.71 -8.37 -2.00
N GLY A 52 -15.54 -8.68 -2.55
CA GLY A 52 -15.07 -8.20 -3.84
C GLY A 52 -14.05 -7.05 -3.73
N GLU A 53 -13.40 -6.79 -4.87
CA GLU A 53 -12.33 -5.78 -5.01
C GLU A 53 -12.78 -4.37 -4.62
N ALA A 54 -14.06 -4.04 -4.76
CA ALA A 54 -14.60 -2.74 -4.39
C ALA A 54 -14.43 -2.41 -2.90
N VAL A 55 -14.53 -3.41 -2.01
CA VAL A 55 -14.35 -3.20 -0.57
C VAL A 55 -12.87 -2.99 -0.23
N ALA A 56 -11.99 -3.76 -0.86
CA ALA A 56 -10.55 -3.59 -0.71
C ALA A 56 -10.10 -2.20 -1.19
N VAL A 57 -10.58 -1.72 -2.35
CA VAL A 57 -10.32 -0.35 -2.83
C VAL A 57 -10.73 0.67 -1.78
N ARG A 58 -11.96 0.59 -1.25
CA ARG A 58 -12.46 1.55 -0.26
C ARG A 58 -11.65 1.54 1.03
N PHE A 59 -11.24 0.36 1.48
CA PHE A 59 -10.36 0.22 2.64
C PHE A 59 -9.01 0.91 2.40
N VAL A 60 -8.35 0.64 1.27
CA VAL A 60 -7.05 1.23 0.95
C VAL A 60 -7.15 2.75 0.78
N GLN A 61 -8.17 3.26 0.11
CA GLN A 61 -8.43 4.71 0.02
C GLN A 61 -8.55 5.36 1.40
N GLN A 62 -9.23 4.69 2.33
CA GLN A 62 -9.38 5.20 3.70
C GLN A 62 -8.03 5.22 4.44
N GLN A 63 -7.19 4.20 4.26
CA GLN A 63 -5.83 4.16 4.81
C GLN A 63 -4.94 5.25 4.22
N ILE A 64 -4.99 5.47 2.90
CA ILE A 64 -4.27 6.56 2.23
C ILE A 64 -4.70 7.92 2.81
N LYS A 65 -6.01 8.14 2.97
CA LYS A 65 -6.53 9.39 3.51
C LYS A 65 -6.13 9.63 4.97
N GLN A 66 -6.06 8.58 5.80
CA GLN A 66 -5.75 8.70 7.23
C GLN A 66 -4.24 8.76 7.50
N HIS A 67 -3.46 7.94 6.80
CA HIS A 67 -2.07 7.67 7.13
C HIS A 67 -1.10 7.95 5.98
N GLY A 68 -1.59 8.11 4.74
CA GLY A 68 -0.78 8.25 3.53
C GLY A 68 0.30 9.32 3.62
N ALA A 69 -0.02 10.49 4.17
CA ALA A 69 0.90 11.61 4.34
C ALA A 69 2.10 11.30 5.25
N MET A 70 1.98 10.31 6.14
CA MET A 70 3.02 9.94 7.12
C MET A 70 3.61 8.56 6.86
N LEU A 71 3.20 7.83 5.81
CA LEU A 71 3.73 6.50 5.50
C LEU A 71 5.25 6.50 5.30
N HIS A 72 5.82 7.60 4.83
CA HIS A 72 7.27 7.76 4.72
C HIS A 72 7.99 7.71 6.08
N ARG A 73 7.30 7.92 7.21
CA ARG A 73 7.90 7.85 8.55
C ARG A 73 7.70 6.49 9.21
N PHE A 74 6.91 5.60 8.61
CA PHE A 74 6.58 4.32 9.21
C PHE A 74 7.81 3.42 9.17
N ASN A 75 8.41 3.19 10.34
CA ASN A 75 9.56 2.30 10.49
C ASN A 75 9.05 0.96 11.03
N THR A 76 9.21 -0.11 10.26
CA THR A 76 8.64 -1.42 10.59
C THR A 76 9.75 -2.44 10.78
N THR A 77 9.64 -3.23 11.85
CA THR A 77 10.52 -4.38 12.11
C THR A 77 9.99 -5.67 11.50
N ASN A 78 8.78 -5.64 10.94
CA ASN A 78 8.15 -6.80 10.32
C ASN A 78 8.90 -7.16 9.03
N GLU A 79 9.43 -8.38 8.99
CA GLU A 79 10.23 -8.85 7.86
C GLU A 79 9.46 -8.85 6.54
N LYS A 80 8.13 -9.01 6.59
CA LYS A 80 7.27 -8.86 5.41
C LYS A 80 7.36 -7.47 4.79
N PHE A 81 7.63 -6.44 5.58
CA PHE A 81 7.70 -5.05 5.12
C PHE A 81 9.13 -4.51 5.04
N LYS A 82 10.15 -5.28 5.45
CA LYS A 82 11.56 -4.88 5.33
C LYS A 82 11.93 -4.54 3.89
N HIS A 83 11.40 -5.28 2.91
CA HIS A 83 11.69 -5.03 1.49
C HIS A 83 11.17 -3.68 0.97
N LEU A 84 10.18 -3.07 1.66
CA LEU A 84 9.73 -1.70 1.38
C LEU A 84 10.79 -0.65 1.77
N MET A 85 11.65 -0.98 2.74
CA MET A 85 12.64 -0.06 3.29
C MET A 85 13.96 -0.10 2.53
N ILE A 86 14.25 -1.21 1.83
CA ILE A 86 15.50 -1.43 1.09
C ILE A 86 15.64 -0.42 -0.09
N GLY A 87 14.54 0.15 -0.57
CA GLY A 87 14.55 1.17 -1.63
C GLY A 87 15.03 2.57 -1.22
N ARG A 88 15.06 2.90 0.09
CA ARG A 88 15.50 4.22 0.57
C ARG A 88 16.96 4.29 1.02
N ASP A 89 17.59 3.15 1.27
CA ASP A 89 18.96 3.08 1.77
C ASP A 89 20.01 3.49 0.70
N SER A 90 19.59 3.78 -0.53
CA SER A 90 20.48 4.06 -1.67
C SER A 90 20.50 5.51 -2.18
N GLN A 91 19.98 6.47 -1.42
CA GLN A 91 20.15 7.90 -1.71
C GLN A 91 20.80 8.63 -0.52
N SER A 92 21.95 8.12 -0.06
CA SER A 92 22.98 8.98 0.55
C SER A 92 23.90 9.47 -0.57
N PHE A 93 23.56 10.60 -1.18
CA PHE A 93 24.51 11.40 -1.95
C PHE A 93 24.41 12.85 -1.48
N ASN A 94 25.06 13.16 -0.36
CA ASN A 94 26.08 14.21 -0.22
C ASN A 94 26.59 14.26 1.23
#